data_AF-A0A535W125-F1
#
_entry.id   AF-A0A535W125-F1
#
_cell.length_a   1.000
_cell.length_b   1.000
_cell.length_c   1.000
_cell.angle_alpha   90.00
_cell.angle_beta   90.00
_cell.angle_gamma   90.00
#
_symmetry.space_group_name_H-M   'P 1'
#
loop_
_entity.id
_entity.type
_entity.pdbx_description
1 polymer ?
#
loop_
_entity_poly.entity_id
_entity_poly.type
_entity_poly.pdbx_seq_one_letter_code
_entity_poly.pdbx_strand_id
1 'polypeptide(L)'
;MAERINKDELVRRLAARMHADEATATAWVDGIVETLYESFKDGKGVTLPGFGGFYVRPEPESWVFKFNPGQRLRALFGWSSTFSGEL
;
A
#
# COMPACT_ATOMS: atom_id res chain seq x y z
N MET A 1 -3.81 10.50 -20.82
CA MET A 1 -4.31 10.26 -19.45
C MET A 1 -3.75 8.92 -19.00
N ALA A 2 -3.22 8.81 -17.78
CA ALA A 2 -2.80 7.51 -17.26
C ALA A 2 -4.05 6.66 -17.00
N GLU A 3 -4.05 5.42 -17.49
CA GLU A 3 -5.10 4.46 -17.18
C GLU A 3 -5.10 4.18 -15.67
N ARG A 4 -6.28 4.21 -15.05
CA ARG A 4 -6.45 4.04 -13.60
C ARG A 4 -7.35 2.85 -13.33
N ILE A 5 -6.87 1.93 -12.49
CA ILE A 5 -7.71 0.88 -11.90
C ILE A 5 -8.49 1.46 -10.72
N ASN A 6 -9.79 1.15 -10.63
CA ASN A 6 -10.63 1.50 -9.50
C ASN A 6 -10.62 0.36 -8.46
N LYS A 7 -11.34 0.54 -7.34
CA LYS A 7 -11.44 -0.46 -6.27
C LYS A 7 -12.03 -1.78 -6.78
N ASP A 8 -13.09 -1.74 -7.57
CA ASP A 8 -13.78 -2.94 -8.07
C ASP A 8 -12.85 -3.79 -8.96
N GLU A 9 -12.05 -3.15 -9.80
CA GLU A 9 -11.03 -3.83 -10.61
C GLU A 9 -9.91 -4.39 -9.74
N LEU A 10 -9.45 -3.66 -8.71
CA LEU A 10 -8.46 -4.17 -7.76
C LEU A 10 -8.97 -5.40 -7.00
N VAL A 11 -10.21 -5.37 -6.51
CA VAL A 11 -10.87 -6.49 -5.81
C VAL A 11 -10.94 -7.71 -6.71
N ARG A 12 -11.38 -7.56 -7.96
CA ARG A 12 -11.46 -8.66 -8.92
C ARG A 12 -10.10 -9.30 -9.18
N ARG A 13 -9.06 -8.49 -9.37
CA ARG A 13 -7.68 -8.98 -9.53
C ARG A 13 -7.17 -9.69 -8.28
N LEU A 14 -7.48 -9.17 -7.10
CA LEU A 14 -7.08 -9.76 -5.83
C LEU A 14 -7.78 -11.11 -5.58
N ALA A 15 -9.10 -11.17 -5.79
CA ALA A 15 -9.90 -12.39 -5.69
C ALA A 15 -9.33 -13.51 -6.57
N ALA A 16 -9.06 -13.19 -7.84
CA ALA A 16 -8.44 -14.12 -8.79
C ALA A 16 -7.05 -14.59 -8.33
N ARG A 17 -6.19 -13.67 -7.88
CA ARG A 17 -4.83 -13.98 -7.40
C ARG A 17 -4.83 -14.88 -6.16
N MET A 18 -5.80 -14.68 -5.27
CA MET A 18 -5.87 -15.35 -3.98
C MET A 18 -6.75 -16.60 -4.01
N HIS A 19 -7.36 -16.93 -5.16
CA HIS A 19 -8.34 -18.01 -5.29
C HIS A 19 -9.50 -17.90 -4.28
N ALA A 20 -10.02 -16.68 -4.11
CA ALA A 20 -11.11 -16.34 -3.21
C ALA A 20 -12.26 -15.67 -3.97
N ASP A 21 -13.44 -15.57 -3.35
CA ASP A 21 -14.55 -14.79 -3.90
C ASP A 21 -14.35 -13.27 -3.72
N GLU A 22 -15.10 -12.48 -4.50
CA GLU A 22 -15.00 -11.01 -4.48
C GLU A 22 -15.45 -10.40 -3.15
N ALA A 23 -16.35 -11.04 -2.41
CA ALA A 23 -16.80 -10.56 -1.11
C ALA A 23 -15.66 -10.65 -0.07
N THR A 24 -14.95 -11.77 -0.07
CA THR A 24 -13.77 -12.01 0.76
C THR A 24 -12.64 -11.05 0.40
N ALA A 25 -12.35 -10.89 -0.90
CA ALA A 25 -11.34 -9.94 -1.35
C ALA A 25 -11.71 -8.48 -1.02
N THR A 26 -12.99 -8.11 -1.10
CA THR A 26 -13.49 -6.80 -0.66
C THR A 26 -13.22 -6.59 0.82
N ALA A 27 -13.58 -7.56 1.66
CA ALA A 27 -13.35 -7.50 3.10
C ALA A 27 -11.86 -7.36 3.44
N TRP A 28 -10.95 -7.99 2.70
CA TRP A 28 -9.51 -7.81 2.89
C TRP A 28 -9.02 -6.42 2.49
N VAL A 29 -9.45 -5.90 1.34
CA VAL A 29 -9.08 -4.54 0.90
C VAL A 29 -9.56 -3.52 1.93
N ASP A 30 -10.81 -3.64 2.36
CA ASP A 30 -11.40 -2.73 3.36
C ASP A 30 -10.70 -2.87 4.72
N GLY A 31 -10.45 -4.10 5.16
CA GLY A 31 -9.71 -4.37 6.39
C GLY A 31 -8.31 -3.75 6.39
N ILE A 32 -7.57 -3.84 5.29
CA ILE A 32 -6.25 -3.22 5.16
C ILE A 32 -6.37 -1.69 5.21
N VAL A 33 -7.31 -1.11 4.48
CA VAL A 33 -7.50 0.36 4.43
C VAL A 33 -7.87 0.90 5.80
N GLU A 34 -8.85 0.32 6.48
CA GLU A 34 -9.28 0.76 7.81
C GLU A 34 -8.17 0.54 8.85
N THR A 35 -7.43 -0.57 8.79
CA THR A 35 -6.30 -0.82 9.70
C THR A 35 -5.19 0.22 9.53
N LEU A 36 -4.91 0.64 8.29
CA LEU A 36 -3.97 1.72 8.01
C LEU A 36 -4.49 3.06 8.57
N TYR A 37 -5.77 3.38 8.38
CA TYR A 37 -6.37 4.59 8.93
C TYR A 37 -6.26 4.66 10.46
N GLU A 38 -6.59 3.58 11.17
CA GLU A 38 -6.47 3.53 12.64
C GLU A 38 -5.01 3.67 13.09
N SER A 39 -4.08 3.02 12.39
CA SER A 39 -2.65 3.17 12.67
C SER A 39 -2.18 4.63 12.49
N PHE A 40 -2.65 5.29 11.44
CA PHE A 40 -2.29 6.67 11.17
C PHE A 40 -2.93 7.65 12.16
N LYS A 41 -4.18 7.45 12.58
CA LYS A 41 -4.83 8.26 13.62
C LYS A 41 -4.04 8.25 14.93
N ASP A 42 -3.41 7.12 15.24
CA ASP A 42 -2.51 6.94 16.40
C ASP A 42 -1.13 7.58 16.21
N GLY A 43 -0.87 8.24 15.08
CA GLY A 43 0.45 8.79 14.75
C GLY A 43 1.50 7.75 14.38
N LYS A 44 1.09 6.50 14.12
CA LYS A 44 1.99 5.38 13.85
C LYS A 44 2.15 5.16 12.35
N GLY A 45 3.40 5.13 11.90
CA GLY A 45 3.73 4.69 10.54
C GLY A 45 3.57 3.18 10.37
N VAL A 46 3.38 2.73 9.12
CA VAL A 46 3.27 1.30 8.78
C VAL A 46 4.28 0.95 7.69
N THR A 47 5.05 -0.11 7.89
CA THR A 47 5.97 -0.64 6.88
C THR A 47 5.45 -1.95 6.31
N LEU A 48 5.31 -2.01 4.99
CA LEU A 48 4.95 -3.20 4.23
C LEU A 48 6.18 -3.64 3.41
N PRO A 49 6.93 -4.67 3.87
CA PRO A 49 8.14 -5.12 3.18
C PRO A 49 7.91 -5.37 1.69
N GLY A 50 8.85 -4.92 0.85
CA GLY A 50 8.73 -4.99 -0.60
C GLY A 50 7.89 -3.87 -1.23
N PHE A 51 6.86 -3.36 -0.55
CA PHE A 51 6.04 -2.27 -1.06
C PHE A 51 6.57 -0.90 -0.64
N GLY A 52 6.78 -0.67 0.65
CA GLY A 52 7.27 0.61 1.18
C GLY A 52 6.81 0.88 2.61
N GLY A 53 7.08 2.09 3.09
CA GLY A 53 6.70 2.53 4.43
C GLY A 53 5.96 3.85 4.42
N PHE A 54 4.87 3.93 5.17
CA PHE A 54 4.18 5.16 5.49
C PHE A 54 4.83 5.78 6.71
N TYR A 55 5.52 6.90 6.52
CA TYR A 55 6.01 7.73 7.60
C TYR A 55 4.89 8.65 8.07
N VAL A 56 4.65 8.66 9.37
CA VAL A 56 3.65 9.48 10.03
C VAL A 56 4.31 10.16 11.22
N ARG A 57 4.15 11.48 11.32
CA ARG A 57 4.54 12.26 12.50
C ARG A 57 3.49 13.34 12.76
N PRO A 58 2.73 13.23 13.86
CA PRO A 58 1.88 14.31 14.34
C PRO A 58 2.73 15.52 14.76
N GLU A 59 2.26 16.72 14.45
CA GLU A 59 2.82 17.99 14.90
C GLU A 59 1.71 18.82 15.59
N PRO A 60 2.04 19.87 16.37
CA PRO A 60 1.04 20.63 17.13
C PRO A 60 -0.12 21.17 16.30
N GLU A 61 0.13 21.56 15.05
CA GLU A 61 -0.87 22.16 14.15
C GLU A 61 -0.99 21.42 12.80
N SER A 62 -0.24 20.32 12.62
CA SER A 62 -0.13 19.67 11.31
C SER A 62 0.25 18.19 11.42
N TRP A 63 0.37 17.53 10.27
CA TRP A 63 0.83 16.15 10.15
C TRP A 63 1.86 16.03 9.03
N VAL A 64 2.97 15.36 9.30
CA VAL A 64 3.89 14.92 8.25
C VAL A 64 3.51 13.50 7.84
N PHE A 65 3.00 13.36 6.62
CA PHE A 65 2.67 12.07 6.01
C PHE A 65 3.48 11.86 4.73
N LYS A 66 4.25 10.76 4.63
CA LYS A 66 5.05 10.43 3.45
C LYS A 66 4.96 8.94 3.16
N PHE A 67 4.81 8.57 1.89
CA PHE A 67 5.08 7.21 1.45
C PHE A 67 6.52 7.11 0.95
N ASN A 68 7.27 6.17 1.51
CA ASN A 68 8.64 5.86 1.14
C ASN A 68 8.65 4.54 0.36
N PRO A 69 8.83 4.58 -0.97
CA PRO A 69 8.79 3.38 -1.81
C PRO A 69 9.86 2.36 -1.41
N GLY A 70 9.45 1.09 -1.29
CA GLY A 70 10.33 -0.03 -1.01
C GLY A 70 11.25 -0.36 -2.18
N GLN A 71 12.29 -1.17 -1.95
CA GLN A 71 13.30 -1.47 -2.97
C GLN A 71 12.73 -2.13 -4.23
N ARG A 72 11.68 -2.96 -4.10
CA ARG A 72 11.02 -3.58 -5.26
C ARG A 72 10.31 -2.55 -6.13
N LEU A 73 9.58 -1.60 -5.54
CA LEU A 73 9.00 -0.47 -6.30
C LEU A 73 10.08 0.41 -6.92
N ARG A 74 11.15 0.72 -6.17
CA ARG A 74 12.28 1.50 -6.69
C ARG A 74 12.90 0.83 -7.92
N ALA A 75 13.09 -0.48 -7.88
CA ALA A 75 13.58 -1.26 -9.02
C ALA A 75 12.58 -1.26 -10.18
N LEU A 76 11.29 -1.47 -9.93
CA LEU A 76 10.23 -1.44 -10.94
C LEU A 76 10.18 -0.12 -11.71
N PHE A 77 10.42 1.01 -11.04
CA PHE A 77 10.40 2.34 -11.65
C PHE A 77 11.77 2.81 -12.17
N GLY A 78 12.80 1.94 -12.18
CA GLY A 78 14.14 2.29 -12.66
C GLY A 78 14.89 3.29 -11.78
N TRP A 79 14.49 3.43 -10.51
CA TRP A 79 15.22 4.26 -9.55
C TRP A 79 16.41 3.50 -8.97
N SER A 80 17.34 4.23 -8.34
CA SER A 80 18.40 3.60 -7.55
C SER A 80 17.77 2.61 -6.56
N SER A 81 18.12 1.33 -6.67
CA SER A 81 17.57 0.25 -5.86
C SER A 81 18.65 -0.77 -5.57
N THR A 82 18.57 -1.40 -4.40
CA THR A 82 19.41 -2.54 -4.02
C THR A 82 18.66 -3.88 -4.12
N PHE A 83 17.47 -3.90 -4.72
CA PHE A 83 16.70 -5.13 -4.94
C PHE A 83 17.39 -6.02 -5.99
N SER A 84 17.59 -7.29 -5.66
CA SER A 84 18.29 -8.27 -6.50
C SER A 84 17.40 -9.44 -6.97
N GLY A 85 16.09 -9.41 -6.67
CA GLY A 85 15.14 -10.46 -7.08
C GLY A 85 14.54 -10.21 -8.47
N GLU A 86 13.79 -11.20 -8.95
CA GLU A 86 12.93 -11.02 -10.12
C GLU A 86 11.77 -10.08 -9.77
N LEU A 87 11.45 -9.16 -10.70
CA LEU A 87 10.42 -8.14 -10.51
C LEU A 87 9.02 -8.68 -10.76
#